data_AF-A0A4C1YMV9-F1
#
_entry.id   AF-A0A4C1YMV9-F1
#
_cell.length_a   1.000
_cell.length_b   1.000
_cell.length_c   1.000
_cell.angle_alpha   90.00
_cell.angle_beta   90.00
_cell.angle_gamma   90.00
#
_symmetry.space_group_name_H-M   'P 1'
#
loop_
_entity.id
_entity.type
_entity.pdbx_description
1 polymer ?
#
loop_
_entity_poly.entity_id
_entity_poly.type
_entity_poly.pdbx_seq_one_letter_code
_entity_poly.pdbx_strand_id
1 'polypeptide(L)'
;MDIRQGPTMPALMIMLARWVPPHERSFQGALVFGGAQIGNIFGTSMSGVLMADGRDWSYVFYFFGGFGILWFILWSLFCYSTPNTHPYISKKELKYLNRTVTTAENKTNKDPVPWKAILRSVPVWALVCAAV
;
A
#
# COMPACT_ATOMS: atom_id res chain seq x y z
N MET A 1 17.03 2.32 -9.88
CA MET A 1 15.56 2.33 -9.69
C MET A 1 15.18 2.31 -8.20
N ASP A 2 16.05 1.87 -7.30
CA ASP A 2 15.81 1.74 -5.85
C ASP A 2 15.34 2.98 -5.10
N ILE A 3 15.84 4.17 -5.43
CA ILE A 3 15.49 5.40 -4.69
C ILE A 3 13.99 5.71 -4.77
N ARG A 4 13.34 5.32 -5.88
CA ARG A 4 11.89 5.52 -6.06
C ARG A 4 11.03 4.44 -5.40
N GLN A 5 11.55 3.23 -5.15
CA GLN A 5 10.80 2.15 -4.50
C GLN A 5 10.86 2.21 -2.97
N GLY A 6 11.93 2.76 -2.41
CA GLY A 6 12.11 2.90 -0.95
C GLY A 6 10.91 3.49 -0.18
N PRO A 7 10.28 4.59 -0.63
CA PRO A 7 9.15 5.19 0.09
C PRO A 7 7.81 4.49 -0.14
N THR A 8 7.70 3.53 -1.08
CA THR A 8 6.43 2.91 -1.45
C THR A 8 5.86 2.06 -0.31
N MET A 9 6.70 1.27 0.35
CA MET A 9 6.30 0.44 1.50
C MET A 9 5.79 1.26 2.70
N PRO A 10 6.50 2.28 3.21
CA PRO A 10 5.99 3.10 4.31
C PRO A 10 4.75 3.91 3.90
N ALA A 11 4.68 4.39 2.65
CA ALA A 11 3.48 5.09 2.16
C ALA A 11 2.24 4.18 2.15
N LEU A 12 2.38 2.94 1.66
CA LEU A 12 1.30 1.94 1.69
C LEU A 12 0.88 1.61 3.12
N MET A 13 1.83 1.44 4.04
CA MET A 13 1.53 1.17 5.44
C MET A 13 0.80 2.32 6.12
N ILE A 14 1.16 3.58 5.82
CA ILE A 14 0.48 4.77 6.34
C ILE A 14 -0.92 4.89 5.73
N MET A 15 -1.09 4.59 4.45
CA MET A 15 -2.40 4.61 3.79
C MET A 15 -3.32 3.54 4.38
N LEU A 16 -2.84 2.31 4.53
CA LEU A 16 -3.56 1.23 5.20
C LEU A 16 -3.84 1.57 6.67
N ALA A 17 -2.94 2.28 7.36
CA ALA A 17 -3.18 2.75 8.72
C ALA A 17 -4.36 3.71 8.86
N ARG A 18 -4.62 4.50 7.82
CA ARG A 18 -5.67 5.53 7.81
C ARG A 18 -7.00 5.00 7.30
N TRP A 19 -6.96 3.99 6.42
CA TRP A 19 -8.15 3.44 5.76
C TRP A 19 -8.65 2.12 6.34
N VAL A 20 -7.85 1.43 7.16
CA VAL A 20 -8.19 0.08 7.66
C VAL A 20 -8.37 0.10 9.17
N PRO A 21 -9.54 -0.34 9.70
CA PRO A 21 -9.73 -0.49 11.12
C PRO A 21 -8.71 -1.50 11.70
N PRO A 22 -8.21 -1.30 12.93
CA PRO A 22 -7.16 -2.15 13.52
C PRO A 22 -7.55 -3.63 13.60
N HIS A 23 -8.83 -3.95 13.70
CA HIS A 23 -9.37 -5.31 13.71
C HIS A 23 -9.26 -6.02 12.34
N GLU A 24 -9.33 -5.29 11.22
CA GLU A 24 -9.31 -5.87 9.86
C GLU A 24 -7.94 -5.76 9.19
N ARG A 25 -7.01 -5.06 9.84
CA ARG A 25 -5.70 -4.71 9.28
C ARG A 25 -4.87 -5.91 8.86
N SER A 26 -4.91 -7.00 9.63
CA SER A 26 -4.18 -8.23 9.32
C SER A 26 -4.77 -8.95 8.10
N PHE A 27 -6.09 -8.96 7.95
CA PHE A 27 -6.77 -9.57 6.80
C PHE A 27 -6.52 -8.77 5.52
N GLN A 28 -6.66 -7.44 5.57
CA GLN A 28 -6.38 -6.59 4.42
C GLN A 28 -4.89 -6.60 4.06
N GLY A 29 -4.00 -6.66 5.05
CA GLY A 29 -2.57 -6.89 4.83
C GLY A 29 -2.30 -8.21 4.10
N ALA A 30 -2.91 -9.31 4.55
CA ALA A 30 -2.78 -10.62 3.89
C ALA A 30 -3.29 -10.59 2.44
N LEU A 31 -4.38 -9.88 2.16
CA LEU A 31 -4.88 -9.68 0.79
C LEU A 31 -3.89 -8.91 -0.09
N VAL A 32 -3.26 -7.86 0.43
CA VAL A 32 -2.24 -7.09 -0.31
C VAL A 32 -1.01 -7.95 -0.63
N PHE A 33 -0.49 -8.67 0.36
CA PHE A 33 0.66 -9.56 0.15
C PHE A 33 0.32 -10.75 -0.77
N GLY A 34 -0.86 -11.33 -0.62
CA GLY A 34 -1.35 -12.38 -1.52
C GLY A 34 -1.53 -11.88 -2.95
N GLY A 35 -2.09 -10.68 -3.11
CA GLY A 35 -2.24 -10.02 -4.41
C GLY A 35 -0.91 -9.76 -5.10
N ALA A 36 0.13 -9.38 -4.35
CA ALA A 36 1.48 -9.21 -4.90
C ALA A 36 2.05 -10.53 -5.47
N GLN A 37 1.84 -11.65 -4.78
CA GLN A 37 2.30 -12.97 -5.25
C GLN A 37 1.52 -13.43 -6.50
N ILE A 38 0.21 -13.25 -6.51
CA ILE A 38 -0.64 -13.55 -7.67
C ILE A 38 -0.20 -12.70 -8.88
N GLY A 39 0.06 -11.40 -8.66
CA GLY A 39 0.56 -10.50 -9.70
C GLY A 39 1.90 -10.95 -10.26
N ASN A 40 2.79 -11.50 -9.43
CA ASN A 40 4.09 -11.99 -9.88
C ASN A 40 3.96 -13.26 -10.74
N ILE A 41 3.11 -14.20 -10.33
CA ILE A 41 2.81 -15.41 -11.12
C ILE A 41 2.16 -15.01 -12.44
N PHE A 42 1.17 -14.13 -12.41
CA PHE A 42 0.49 -13.65 -13.61
C PHE A 42 1.45 -12.91 -14.53
N GLY A 43 2.30 -12.04 -13.99
CA GLY A 43 3.31 -11.30 -14.73
C GLY A 43 4.28 -12.22 -15.47
N THR A 44 4.81 -13.21 -14.74
CA THR A 44 5.77 -14.19 -15.27
C THR A 44 5.11 -15.08 -16.33
N SER A 45 3.95 -15.66 -16.04
CA SER A 45 3.21 -16.52 -16.98
C SER A 45 2.79 -15.77 -18.24
N MET A 46 2.27 -14.55 -18.11
CA MET A 46 1.85 -13.73 -19.25
C MET A 46 3.05 -13.34 -20.11
N SER A 47 4.18 -12.98 -19.50
CA SER A 47 5.42 -12.69 -20.24
C SER A 47 5.91 -13.91 -21.04
N GLY A 48 5.83 -15.10 -20.45
CA GLY A 48 6.20 -16.37 -21.11
C GLY A 48 5.31 -16.69 -22.32
N VAL A 49 3.99 -16.53 -22.19
CA VAL A 49 3.04 -16.74 -23.30
C VAL A 49 3.24 -15.71 -24.41
N LEU A 50 3.51 -14.45 -24.07
CA LEU A 50 3.68 -13.40 -25.07
C LEU A 50 4.96 -13.57 -25.90
N MET A 51 6.01 -14.15 -25.29
CA MET A 51 7.29 -14.47 -25.94
C MET A 51 7.27 -15.80 -26.70
N ALA A 52 6.37 -16.73 -26.36
CA ALA A 52 6.30 -18.06 -26.99
C ALA A 52 5.99 -18.02 -28.50
N ASP A 53 5.30 -16.98 -28.98
CA ASP A 53 4.95 -16.81 -30.41
C ASP A 53 6.10 -16.25 -31.27
N GLY A 54 7.32 -16.08 -30.73
CA GLY A 54 8.45 -15.49 -31.47
C GLY A 54 8.31 -13.99 -31.76
N ARG A 55 7.40 -13.31 -31.06
CA ARG A 55 7.21 -11.85 -31.14
C ARG A 55 8.33 -11.09 -30.43
N ASP A 56 8.58 -9.87 -30.89
CA ASP A 56 9.52 -8.95 -30.25
C ASP A 56 9.18 -8.74 -28.76
N TRP A 57 10.21 -8.79 -27.92
CA TRP A 57 10.12 -8.57 -26.47
C TRP A 57 9.41 -7.25 -26.10
N SER A 58 9.42 -6.27 -27.01
CA SER A 58 8.77 -4.97 -26.84
C SER A 58 7.26 -5.06 -26.62
N TYR A 59 6.57 -6.10 -27.11
CA TYR A 59 5.13 -6.28 -26.89
C TYR A 59 4.76 -6.47 -25.41
N VAL A 60 5.66 -7.07 -24.63
CA VAL A 60 5.48 -7.22 -23.17
C VAL A 60 5.41 -5.84 -22.52
N PHE A 61 6.28 -4.93 -22.94
CA PHE A 61 6.33 -3.56 -22.42
C PHE A 61 5.09 -2.76 -22.79
N TYR A 62 4.57 -2.91 -24.02
CA TYR A 62 3.32 -2.27 -24.41
C TYR A 62 2.12 -2.79 -23.63
N PHE A 63 2.04 -4.10 -23.38
CA PHE A 63 0.95 -4.71 -22.63
C PHE A 63 0.97 -4.30 -21.15
N PHE A 64 2.09 -4.48 -20.45
CA PHE A 64 2.21 -4.09 -19.05
C PHE A 64 2.18 -2.57 -18.86
N GLY A 65 2.71 -1.81 -19.82
CA GLY A 65 2.61 -0.35 -19.82
C GLY A 65 1.17 0.13 -19.94
N GLY A 66 0.41 -0.41 -20.90
CA GLY A 66 -1.01 -0.09 -21.06
C GLY A 66 -1.85 -0.49 -19.84
N PHE A 67 -1.62 -1.69 -19.29
CA PHE A 67 -2.27 -2.15 -18.08
C PHE A 67 -1.94 -1.25 -16.87
N GLY A 68 -0.69 -0.82 -16.75
CA GLY A 68 -0.25 0.11 -15.71
C GLY A 68 -0.90 1.49 -15.82
N ILE A 69 -1.06 2.03 -17.04
CA ILE A 69 -1.75 3.31 -17.27
C ILE A 69 -3.23 3.19 -16.92
N LEU A 70 -3.90 2.12 -17.35
CA LEU A 70 -5.29 1.87 -16.99
C LEU A 70 -5.47 1.76 -15.48
N TRP A 71 -4.58 1.01 -14.82
CA TRP A 71 -4.56 0.88 -13.36
C TRP A 71 -4.32 2.23 -12.67
N PHE A 72 -3.40 3.05 -13.20
CA PHE A 72 -3.14 4.38 -12.66
C PHE A 72 -4.36 5.30 -12.77
N ILE A 73 -5.08 5.27 -13.90
CA ILE A 73 -6.32 6.04 -14.07
C ILE A 73 -7.36 5.59 -13.05
N LEU A 74 -7.59 4.27 -12.93
CA LEU A 74 -8.52 3.73 -11.93
C LEU A 74 -8.10 4.13 -10.51
N TRP A 75 -6.82 4.02 -10.18
CA TRP A 75 -6.28 4.43 -8.90
C TRP A 75 -6.47 5.92 -8.65
N SER A 76 -6.25 6.78 -9.64
CA SER A 76 -6.44 8.21 -9.53
C SER A 76 -7.91 8.62 -9.30
N LEU A 77 -8.86 7.82 -9.81
CA LEU A 77 -10.29 8.07 -9.67
C LEU A 77 -10.86 7.53 -8.35
N PHE A 78 -10.34 6.40 -7.86
CA PHE A 78 -10.88 5.70 -6.68
C PHE A 78 -10.07 5.92 -5.39
N CYS A 79 -8.76 6.16 -5.46
CA CYS A 79 -7.92 6.28 -4.27
C CYS A 79 -7.74 7.76 -3.85
N TYR A 80 -8.42 8.15 -2.78
CA TYR A 80 -8.28 9.45 -2.15
C TYR A 80 -7.44 9.35 -0.87
N SER A 81 -6.55 10.31 -0.64
CA SER A 81 -5.59 10.27 0.48
C SER A 81 -6.23 10.41 1.86
N THR A 82 -7.45 10.94 1.94
CA THR A 82 -8.18 11.13 3.19
C THR A 82 -9.63 10.64 3.04
N PRO A 83 -10.16 9.85 3.99
CA PRO A 83 -11.56 9.43 3.99
C PRO A 83 -12.54 10.63 3.97
N ASN A 84 -12.11 11.79 4.49
CA ASN A 84 -12.87 13.05 4.47
C ASN A 84 -12.96 13.73 3.07
N THR A 85 -12.10 13.35 2.11
CA THR A 85 -12.13 13.89 0.73
C THR A 85 -12.86 13.00 -0.27
N HIS A 86 -13.36 11.84 0.17
CA HIS A 86 -13.99 10.86 -0.71
C HIS A 86 -15.49 11.18 -0.90
N PRO A 87 -15.97 11.58 -2.10
CA PRO A 87 -17.38 11.96 -2.30
C PRO A 87 -18.35 10.78 -2.20
N TYR A 88 -17.87 9.54 -2.37
CA TYR A 88 -18.69 8.32 -2.35
C TYR A 88 -18.70 7.56 -1.02
N ILE A 89 -18.06 8.07 0.04
CA ILE A 89 -18.04 7.35 1.32
C ILE A 89 -19.38 7.48 2.04
N SER A 90 -19.91 6.37 2.54
CA SER A 90 -21.14 6.40 3.30
C SER A 90 -20.93 7.13 4.63
N LYS A 91 -21.86 8.00 5.03
CA LYS A 91 -21.80 8.71 6.32
C LYS A 91 -21.65 7.75 7.52
N LYS A 92 -22.14 6.52 7.39
CA LYS A 92 -21.98 5.44 8.39
C LYS A 92 -20.53 4.94 8.46
N GLU A 93 -19.90 4.69 7.31
CA GLU A 93 -18.51 4.26 7.22
C GLU A 93 -17.56 5.37 7.67
N LEU A 94 -17.79 6.62 7.28
CA LEU A 94 -16.98 7.76 7.73
C LEU A 94 -17.03 7.90 9.26
N LYS A 95 -18.22 7.76 9.87
CA LYS A 95 -18.37 7.79 11.33
C LYS A 95 -17.71 6.59 12.01
N TYR A 96 -17.75 5.41 11.40
CA TYR A 96 -17.09 4.21 11.91
C TYR A 96 -15.57 4.34 11.83
N LEU A 97 -15.04 4.84 10.72
CA LEU A 97 -13.61 5.06 10.49
C LEU A 97 -13.08 6.15 11.42
N ASN A 98 -13.78 7.29 11.58
CA ASN A 98 -13.37 8.34 12.53
C ASN A 98 -13.41 7.87 13.99
N ARG A 99 -14.26 6.90 14.34
CA ARG A 99 -14.36 6.36 15.70
C ARG A 99 -13.33 5.27 15.97
N THR A 100 -12.94 4.49 14.96
CA THR A 100 -12.00 3.36 15.10
C THR A 100 -10.56 3.73 14.78
N VAL A 101 -10.35 4.65 13.83
CA VAL A 101 -9.06 5.27 13.50
C VAL A 101 -8.85 6.53 14.37
N THR A 102 -9.24 6.44 15.64
CA THR A 102 -9.02 7.51 16.63
C THR A 102 -7.57 7.49 17.11
N THR A 103 -6.59 7.90 16.29
CA THR A 103 -5.23 8.26 16.76
C THR A 103 -4.44 9.16 15.78
N ALA A 104 -4.83 9.27 14.50
CA ALA A 104 -3.97 9.98 13.53
C ALA A 104 -4.25 11.49 13.36
N GLU A 105 -5.44 11.99 13.73
CA GLU A 105 -5.84 13.38 13.40
C GLU A 105 -5.74 14.39 14.56
N ASN A 106 -5.56 13.93 15.82
CA ASN A 106 -5.60 14.81 17.00
C ASN A 106 -4.25 15.20 17.61
N LYS A 107 -3.14 15.09 16.87
CA LYS A 107 -1.88 15.72 17.27
C LYS A 107 -1.35 16.62 16.17
N THR A 108 -1.94 17.81 16.09
CA THR A 108 -1.32 19.02 15.54
C THR A 108 -0.11 19.49 16.37
N ASN A 109 0.19 18.83 17.50
CA ASN A 109 1.45 19.02 18.19
C ASN A 109 2.57 18.30 17.43
N LYS A 110 3.45 19.11 16.84
CA LYS A 110 4.79 18.73 16.38
C LYS A 110 5.69 18.37 17.57
N ASP A 111 5.23 17.46 18.43
CA ASP A 111 6.08 16.92 19.48
C ASP A 111 7.27 16.25 18.78
N PRO A 112 8.51 16.63 19.09
CA PRO A 112 9.67 16.06 18.44
C PRO A 112 9.65 14.55 18.64
N VAL A 113 9.76 13.81 17.54
CA VAL A 113 9.76 12.34 17.55
C VAL A 113 10.84 11.88 18.54
N PRO A 114 10.50 11.10 19.58
CA PRO A 114 11.44 10.77 20.64
C PRO A 114 12.38 9.63 20.21
N TRP A 115 13.31 9.94 19.29
CA TRP A 115 14.27 9.01 18.71
C TRP A 115 15.03 8.18 19.75
N LYS A 116 15.43 8.81 20.86
CA LYS A 116 16.17 8.14 21.95
C LYS A 116 15.32 7.11 22.70
N ALA A 117 14.01 7.33 22.82
CA ALA A 117 13.10 6.39 23.45
C ALA A 117 12.78 5.21 22.50
N ILE A 118 12.62 5.49 21.21
CA ILE A 118 12.41 4.47 20.16
C ILE A 118 13.61 3.52 20.10
N LEU A 119 14.83 4.06 20.02
CA LEU A 119 16.07 3.28 19.98
C LEU A 119 16.37 2.51 21.28
N ARG A 120 15.75 2.87 22.40
CA ARG A 120 15.91 2.15 23.67
C ARG A 120 14.80 1.13 23.93
N SER A 121 13.80 1.06 23.04
CA SER A 121 12.66 0.17 23.22
C SER A 121 12.99 -1.24 22.73
N VAL A 122 12.85 -2.22 23.64
CA VAL A 122 13.02 -3.66 23.33
C VAL A 122 12.10 -4.13 22.20
N PRO A 123 10.82 -3.69 22.09
CA PRO A 123 9.95 -4.09 20.99
C PRO A 123 10.45 -3.67 19.60
N VAL A 124 11.10 -2.51 19.48
CA VAL A 124 11.65 -2.04 18.20
C VAL A 124 12.84 -2.91 17.78
N TRP A 125 13.74 -3.22 18.71
CA TRP A 125 14.85 -4.14 18.41
C TRP A 125 14.38 -5.56 18.11
N ALA A 126 13.37 -6.06 18.81
CA ALA A 126 12.77 -7.35 18.49
C ALA A 126 12.18 -7.37 17.07
N LEU A 127 11.50 -6.29 16.66
CA LEU A 127 10.97 -6.15 15.30
C LEU A 127 12.09 -6.05 14.26
N VAL A 128 13.16 -5.28 14.53
CA VAL A 128 14.31 -5.14 13.62
C VAL A 128 15.04 -6.46 13.44
N CYS A 129 15.30 -7.21 14.52
CA CYS A 129 15.93 -8.52 14.44
C CYS A 129 15.03 -9.57 13.77
N ALA A 130 13.72 -9.48 13.93
CA ALA A 130 12.78 -10.37 13.26
C ALA A 130 12.60 -10.04 11.76
N ALA A 131 12.90 -8.80 11.36
CA ALA A 131 12.81 -8.33 9.98
C ALA A 131 14.12 -8.46 9.19
N VAL A 132 15.22 -8.84 9.84
CA VAL A 132 16.54 -9.06 9.24
C VAL A 132 16.74 -10.50 8.80
#